data_AF-A0A7V4HHZ5-F1
#
_entry.id   AF-A0A7V4HHZ5-F1
#
_cell.length_a   1.000
_cell.length_b   1.000
_cell.length_c   1.000
_cell.angle_alpha   90.00
_cell.angle_beta   90.00
_cell.angle_gamma   90.00
#
_symmetry.space_group_name_H-M   'P 1'
#
loop_
_entity.id
_entity.type
_entity.pdbx_description
1 polymer ?
#
loop_
_entity_poly.entity_id
_entity_poly.type
_entity_poly.pdbx_seq_one_letter_code
_entity_poly.pdbx_strand_id
1 'polypeptide(L)'
;MAACLTGQTWLCSGDIVVVRGTVSCPNAAERSAAAAIAGRWERFLGEIGLKCGTVSDESFRASSLASAKVAVLPYNPNLSDSELSELRNFLARGGRLIVCYSSDADLAGTMGLKLGPYMASGRAGRWETCRFLQRAPPYVPERVRQPARNIRPPVPDGRSSWTVAAWEDSNGAVQPESACVGSQWGYWFSHVLPDDPDAGRTRQMIAAMIGSLDSGVWPAVGRRAGERAGTMDMFDSFDAARRWIVGNAQGAGPAGRARALLAEADMLHEALLRLAERGDYGAAMEMAGRLDAIVFDAHAAACSPGRSDEFRAVWSRPGAGPEASEWDRAAALLARTGFTDVFVYSLSPGLAWCVSGEVPVSPGVKGRGDPLDAAI
;
A
#
# COMPACT_ATOMS: atom_id res chain seq x y z
N MET A 1 -45.77 26.02 -11.85
CA MET A 1 -45.52 25.00 -12.89
C MET A 1 -44.15 25.26 -13.50
N ALA A 2 -43.18 24.42 -13.17
CA ALA A 2 -42.00 24.06 -13.97
C ALA A 2 -40.97 23.44 -13.00
N ALA A 3 -41.05 22.12 -12.83
CA ALA A 3 -40.01 21.33 -12.22
C ALA A 3 -38.83 21.25 -13.19
N CYS A 4 -37.61 21.49 -12.71
CA CYS A 4 -36.39 21.09 -13.40
C CYS A 4 -35.61 20.14 -12.50
N LEU A 5 -35.85 18.86 -12.72
CA LEU A 5 -35.05 17.73 -12.28
C LEU A 5 -33.63 17.86 -12.87
N THR A 6 -32.61 17.90 -12.01
CA THR A 6 -31.21 17.66 -12.41
C THR A 6 -30.66 16.48 -11.62
N GLY A 7 -31.18 15.30 -11.94
CA GLY A 7 -30.53 14.04 -11.61
C GLY A 7 -29.46 13.76 -12.67
N GLN A 8 -28.22 14.18 -12.42
CA GLN A 8 -27.08 13.67 -13.18
C GLN A 8 -26.83 12.22 -12.74
N THR A 9 -27.32 11.29 -13.53
CA THR A 9 -26.92 9.88 -13.49
C THR A 9 -25.53 9.79 -14.09
N TRP A 10 -24.52 9.74 -13.23
CA TRP A 10 -23.14 9.46 -13.63
C TRP A 10 -23.05 8.00 -14.09
N LEU A 11 -23.11 7.77 -15.40
CA LEU A 11 -22.70 6.50 -15.99
C LEU A 11 -21.18 6.38 -15.79
N CYS A 12 -20.77 5.58 -14.79
CA CYS A 12 -19.38 5.25 -14.53
C CYS A 12 -18.79 4.54 -15.75
N SER A 13 -17.92 5.20 -16.52
CA SER A 13 -17.34 4.63 -17.76
C SER A 13 -16.13 3.71 -17.49
N GLY A 14 -16.12 2.98 -16.38
CA GLY A 14 -15.03 2.11 -15.99
C GLY A 14 -15.49 0.68 -15.72
N ASP A 15 -14.74 -0.30 -16.21
CA ASP A 15 -14.88 -1.73 -15.85
C ASP A 15 -14.61 -1.97 -14.36
N ILE A 16 -14.06 -0.98 -13.65
CA ILE A 16 -13.75 -1.00 -12.22
C ILE A 16 -14.56 0.11 -11.53
N VAL A 17 -15.21 -0.23 -10.42
CA VAL A 17 -15.95 0.72 -9.59
C VAL A 17 -15.44 0.70 -8.15
N VAL A 18 -15.20 1.86 -7.58
CA VAL A 18 -14.91 2.05 -6.15
C VAL A 18 -16.20 2.45 -5.43
N VAL A 19 -16.61 1.66 -4.45
CA VAL A 19 -17.84 1.89 -3.66
C VAL A 19 -17.47 2.59 -2.36
N ARG A 20 -17.69 3.90 -2.28
CA ARG A 20 -17.41 4.70 -1.09
C ARG A 20 -18.46 4.45 0.00
N GLY A 21 -18.00 4.07 1.19
CA GLY A 21 -18.85 3.93 2.37
C GLY A 21 -19.48 5.26 2.80
N THR A 22 -20.82 5.28 2.89
CA THR A 22 -21.61 6.41 3.40
C THR A 22 -22.65 5.93 4.41
N VAL A 23 -23.71 5.24 3.96
CA VAL A 23 -24.74 4.72 4.88
C VAL A 23 -24.25 3.51 5.66
N SER A 24 -23.25 2.78 5.15
CA SER A 24 -22.62 1.69 5.91
C SER A 24 -21.75 2.16 7.08
N CYS A 25 -21.40 3.45 7.11
CA CYS A 25 -20.56 4.05 8.14
C CYS A 25 -21.42 4.69 9.26
N PRO A 26 -21.19 4.32 10.54
CA PRO A 26 -22.08 4.68 11.64
C PRO A 26 -22.05 6.17 12.02
N ASN A 27 -20.98 6.90 11.69
CA ASN A 27 -20.81 8.30 12.10
C ASN A 27 -20.01 9.12 11.07
N ALA A 28 -19.95 10.44 11.27
CA ALA A 28 -19.31 11.37 10.33
C ALA A 28 -17.79 11.17 10.23
N ALA A 29 -17.12 10.79 11.33
CA ALA A 29 -15.68 10.53 11.32
C ALA A 29 -15.36 9.30 10.46
N GLU A 30 -16.14 8.23 10.59
CA GLU A 30 -15.99 7.03 9.76
C GLU A 30 -16.34 7.28 8.29
N ARG A 31 -17.34 8.13 7.99
CA ARG A 31 -17.61 8.57 6.61
C ARG A 31 -16.45 9.33 6.01
N SER A 32 -15.81 10.22 6.79
CA SER A 32 -14.62 10.95 6.34
C SER A 32 -13.44 10.00 6.07
N ALA A 33 -13.21 9.03 6.97
CA ALA A 33 -12.20 8.00 6.78
C ALA A 33 -12.50 7.14 5.53
N ALA A 34 -13.74 6.70 5.35
CA ALA A 34 -14.16 5.93 4.17
C ALA A 34 -13.92 6.70 2.86
N ALA A 35 -14.19 8.01 2.84
CA ALA A 35 -13.91 8.87 1.69
C ALA A 35 -12.41 8.98 1.40
N ALA A 36 -11.57 9.17 2.42
CA ALA A 36 -10.12 9.20 2.25
C ALA A 36 -9.56 7.86 1.75
N ILE A 37 -10.04 6.74 2.30
CA ILE A 37 -9.66 5.39 1.88
C ILE A 37 -10.09 5.13 0.42
N ALA A 38 -11.30 5.53 0.03
CA ALA A 38 -11.76 5.41 -1.36
C ALA A 38 -10.91 6.25 -2.31
N GLY A 39 -10.60 7.51 -1.95
CA GLY A 39 -9.71 8.36 -2.74
C GLY A 39 -8.29 7.79 -2.89
N ARG A 40 -7.78 7.05 -1.90
CA ARG A 40 -6.52 6.30 -2.05
C ARG A 40 -6.60 5.22 -3.11
N TRP A 41 -7.69 4.44 -3.14
CA TRP A 41 -7.89 3.43 -4.18
C TRP A 41 -7.97 4.07 -5.57
N GLU A 42 -8.73 5.16 -5.73
CA GLU A 42 -8.80 5.91 -6.99
C GLU A 42 -7.42 6.39 -7.45
N ARG A 43 -6.63 6.96 -6.53
CA ARG A 43 -5.26 7.39 -6.81
C ARG A 43 -4.40 6.22 -7.28
N PHE A 44 -4.39 5.09 -6.56
CA PHE A 44 -3.57 3.94 -6.96
C PHE A 44 -3.99 3.36 -8.30
N LEU A 45 -5.30 3.23 -8.54
CA LEU A 45 -5.84 2.79 -9.82
C LEU A 45 -5.36 3.71 -10.95
N GLY A 46 -5.46 5.03 -10.77
CA GLY A 46 -4.94 6.01 -11.73
C GLY A 46 -3.42 5.94 -11.92
N GLU A 47 -2.65 5.73 -10.85
CA GLU A 47 -1.19 5.58 -10.91
C GLU A 47 -0.75 4.36 -11.73
N ILE A 48 -1.51 3.25 -11.68
CA ILE A 48 -1.31 2.05 -12.51
C ILE A 48 -2.07 2.10 -13.86
N GLY A 49 -2.67 3.24 -14.21
CA GLY A 49 -3.24 3.49 -15.54
C GLY A 49 -4.66 2.97 -15.73
N LEU A 50 -5.33 2.59 -14.64
CA LEU A 50 -6.70 2.11 -14.64
C LEU A 50 -7.66 3.24 -14.30
N LYS A 51 -8.70 3.38 -15.13
CA LYS A 51 -9.83 4.28 -14.85
C LYS A 51 -10.84 3.54 -14.00
N CYS A 52 -11.37 4.20 -12.99
CA CYS A 52 -12.47 3.70 -12.20
C CYS A 52 -13.62 4.72 -12.12
N GLY A 53 -14.84 4.20 -12.00
CA GLY A 53 -15.95 4.99 -11.49
C GLY A 53 -15.95 4.98 -9.97
N THR A 54 -16.56 5.98 -9.35
CA THR A 54 -16.78 6.03 -7.91
C THR A 54 -18.26 6.26 -7.64
N VAL A 55 -18.84 5.43 -6.76
CA VAL A 55 -20.23 5.54 -6.34
C VAL A 55 -20.31 5.48 -4.82
N SER A 56 -21.24 6.19 -4.20
CA SER A 56 -21.55 5.96 -2.79
C SER A 56 -22.37 4.69 -2.64
N ASP A 57 -22.21 4.02 -1.49
CA ASP A 57 -23.02 2.86 -1.12
C ASP A 57 -24.54 3.22 -0.98
N GLU A 58 -24.89 4.45 -0.63
CA GLU A 58 -26.27 4.97 -0.67
C GLU A 58 -26.88 5.04 -2.08
N SER A 59 -26.06 5.38 -3.07
CA SER A 59 -26.46 5.49 -4.49
C SER A 59 -26.13 4.22 -5.29
N PHE A 60 -25.71 3.17 -4.60
CA PHE A 60 -25.36 1.88 -5.18
C PHE A 60 -26.64 1.13 -5.56
N ARG A 61 -26.98 1.17 -6.84
CA ARG A 61 -28.10 0.44 -7.44
C ARG A 61 -27.58 -0.49 -8.52
N ALA A 62 -28.39 -1.46 -8.96
CA ALA A 62 -28.05 -2.39 -10.03
C ALA A 62 -27.41 -1.72 -11.27
N SER A 63 -27.91 -0.53 -11.65
CA SER A 63 -27.38 0.27 -12.77
C SER A 63 -25.96 0.78 -12.55
N SER A 64 -25.58 1.09 -11.31
CA SER A 64 -24.28 1.64 -10.93
C SER A 64 -23.13 0.65 -11.15
N LEU A 65 -23.43 -0.66 -11.15
CA LEU A 65 -22.47 -1.74 -11.42
C LEU A 65 -22.75 -2.50 -12.73
N ALA A 66 -23.69 -2.04 -13.56
CA ALA A 66 -24.17 -2.84 -14.69
C ALA A 66 -23.06 -3.18 -15.71
N SER A 67 -22.11 -2.26 -15.91
CA SER A 67 -20.94 -2.44 -16.79
C SER A 67 -19.66 -2.82 -16.05
N ALA A 68 -19.66 -2.84 -14.72
CA ALA A 68 -18.46 -3.14 -13.95
C ALA A 68 -18.15 -4.65 -14.01
N LYS A 69 -16.88 -4.99 -14.08
CA LYS A 69 -16.37 -6.37 -13.87
C LYS A 69 -15.82 -6.54 -12.45
N VAL A 70 -15.21 -5.48 -11.91
CA VAL A 70 -14.64 -5.47 -10.57
C VAL A 70 -15.23 -4.32 -9.76
N ALA A 71 -15.69 -4.61 -8.54
CA ALA A 71 -16.06 -3.59 -7.57
C ALA A 71 -15.16 -3.68 -6.33
N VAL A 72 -14.64 -2.55 -5.90
CA VAL A 72 -13.81 -2.41 -4.69
C VAL A 72 -14.68 -1.79 -3.60
N LEU A 73 -14.72 -2.42 -2.44
CA LEU A 73 -15.32 -1.91 -1.20
C LEU A 73 -14.18 -1.56 -0.24
N PRO A 74 -13.65 -0.32 -0.30
CA PRO A 74 -12.45 0.06 0.43
C PRO A 74 -12.64 0.13 1.94
N TYR A 75 -13.84 0.53 2.37
CA TYR A 75 -14.28 0.53 3.75
C TYR A 75 -15.79 0.74 3.79
N ASN A 76 -16.52 -0.38 3.88
CA ASN A 76 -17.98 -0.42 3.97
C ASN A 76 -18.34 -1.34 5.14
N PRO A 77 -18.27 -0.83 6.40
CA PRO A 77 -18.22 -1.69 7.57
C PRO A 77 -19.54 -2.42 7.82
N ASN A 78 -20.70 -1.78 7.62
CA ASN A 78 -22.00 -2.38 7.92
C ASN A 78 -22.96 -2.19 6.74
N LEU A 79 -23.06 -3.17 5.85
CA LEU A 79 -23.94 -3.06 4.68
C LEU A 79 -25.40 -3.30 5.10
N SER A 80 -26.30 -2.60 4.44
CA SER A 80 -27.74 -2.82 4.52
C SER A 80 -28.17 -4.02 3.65
N ASP A 81 -29.35 -4.57 3.92
CA ASP A 81 -29.93 -5.67 3.13
C ASP A 81 -30.06 -5.34 1.64
N SER A 82 -30.34 -4.06 1.32
CA SER A 82 -30.41 -3.58 -0.06
C SER A 82 -29.04 -3.63 -0.74
N GLU A 83 -27.99 -3.15 -0.07
CA GLU A 83 -26.62 -3.17 -0.61
C GLU A 83 -26.12 -4.61 -0.76
N LEU A 84 -26.42 -5.49 0.20
CA LEU A 84 -26.09 -6.91 0.12
C LEU A 84 -26.78 -7.60 -1.06
N SER A 85 -28.05 -7.30 -1.29
CA SER A 85 -28.80 -7.85 -2.42
C SER A 85 -28.18 -7.42 -3.76
N GLU A 86 -27.76 -6.17 -3.88
CA GLU A 86 -27.10 -5.66 -5.08
C GLU A 86 -25.71 -6.29 -5.31
N LEU A 87 -24.92 -6.48 -4.24
CA LEU A 87 -23.63 -7.17 -4.33
C LEU A 87 -23.79 -8.65 -4.70
N ARG A 88 -24.79 -9.33 -4.15
CA ARG A 88 -25.13 -10.72 -4.53
C ARG A 88 -25.53 -10.80 -6.01
N ASN A 89 -26.34 -9.88 -6.49
CA ASN A 89 -26.70 -9.80 -7.91
C ASN A 89 -25.48 -9.52 -8.80
N PHE A 90 -24.57 -8.66 -8.35
CA PHE A 90 -23.33 -8.38 -9.06
C PHE A 90 -22.42 -9.61 -9.16
N LEU A 91 -22.24 -10.35 -8.08
CA LEU A 91 -21.52 -11.62 -8.09
C LEU A 91 -22.20 -12.65 -9.01
N ALA A 92 -23.52 -12.79 -8.92
CA ALA A 92 -24.30 -13.76 -9.71
C ALA A 92 -24.17 -13.55 -11.24
N ARG A 93 -24.00 -12.30 -11.69
CA ARG A 93 -23.78 -11.97 -13.12
C ARG A 93 -22.31 -12.00 -13.53
N GLY A 94 -21.41 -12.51 -12.68
CA GLY A 94 -20.00 -12.68 -12.99
C GLY A 94 -19.08 -11.55 -12.53
N GLY A 95 -19.59 -10.58 -11.76
CA GLY A 95 -18.75 -9.56 -11.12
C GLY A 95 -17.79 -10.15 -10.08
N ARG A 96 -16.77 -9.38 -9.72
CA ARG A 96 -15.75 -9.74 -8.72
C ARG A 96 -15.56 -8.62 -7.69
N LEU A 97 -15.30 -9.00 -6.45
CA LEU A 97 -15.17 -8.06 -5.35
C LEU A 97 -13.75 -8.03 -4.78
N ILE A 98 -13.29 -6.84 -4.44
CA ILE A 98 -12.21 -6.64 -3.47
C ILE A 98 -12.82 -5.94 -2.26
N VAL A 99 -12.92 -6.64 -1.14
CA VAL A 99 -13.51 -6.14 0.11
C VAL A 99 -12.41 -5.89 1.12
N CYS A 100 -12.40 -4.72 1.76
CA CYS A 100 -11.44 -4.39 2.81
C CYS A 100 -12.17 -4.05 4.11
N TYR A 101 -11.86 -4.78 5.18
CA TYR A 101 -12.30 -4.47 6.54
C TYR A 101 -13.81 -4.21 6.71
N SER A 102 -14.63 -5.07 6.11
CA SER A 102 -16.07 -5.09 6.36
C SER A 102 -16.42 -6.02 7.53
N SER A 103 -17.51 -5.69 8.23
CA SER A 103 -18.07 -6.51 9.31
C SER A 103 -19.16 -7.46 8.85
N ASP A 104 -19.47 -7.46 7.55
CA ASP A 104 -20.61 -8.15 6.98
C ASP A 104 -20.37 -9.66 6.80
N ALA A 105 -20.92 -10.46 7.72
CA ALA A 105 -20.77 -11.91 7.71
C ALA A 105 -21.55 -12.58 6.56
N ASP A 106 -22.59 -11.92 6.07
CA ASP A 106 -23.47 -12.42 5.03
C ASP A 106 -22.82 -12.33 3.65
N LEU A 107 -22.16 -11.20 3.36
CA LEU A 107 -21.32 -11.04 2.19
C LEU A 107 -20.09 -11.95 2.24
N ALA A 108 -19.44 -12.06 3.40
CA ALA A 108 -18.34 -12.99 3.62
C ALA A 108 -18.76 -14.44 3.30
N GLY A 109 -19.91 -14.88 3.84
CA GLY A 109 -20.48 -16.20 3.54
C GLY A 109 -20.79 -16.39 2.05
N THR A 110 -21.33 -15.36 1.39
CA THR A 110 -21.56 -15.35 -0.07
C THR A 110 -20.25 -15.53 -0.84
N MET A 111 -19.17 -14.91 -0.38
CA MET A 111 -17.83 -15.03 -0.96
C MET A 111 -17.09 -16.32 -0.58
N GLY A 112 -17.69 -17.21 0.20
CA GLY A 112 -17.11 -18.49 0.60
C GLY A 112 -16.09 -18.40 1.73
N LEU A 113 -16.25 -17.44 2.65
CA LEU A 113 -15.36 -17.27 3.80
C LEU A 113 -16.15 -16.92 5.08
N LYS A 114 -15.48 -17.02 6.23
CA LYS A 114 -16.02 -16.59 7.53
C LYS A 114 -15.20 -15.41 8.07
N LEU A 115 -15.82 -14.57 8.89
CA LEU A 115 -15.10 -13.51 9.59
C LEU A 115 -14.79 -13.95 11.01
N GLY A 116 -13.52 -13.81 11.41
CA GLY A 116 -13.12 -13.85 12.81
C GLY A 116 -13.63 -12.62 13.58
N PRO A 117 -13.44 -12.60 14.91
CA PRO A 117 -13.82 -11.47 15.75
C PRO A 117 -12.97 -10.23 15.40
N TYR A 118 -13.44 -9.06 15.82
CA TYR A 118 -12.59 -7.87 15.86
C TYR A 118 -11.40 -8.11 16.80
N MET A 119 -10.21 -7.74 16.36
CA MET A 119 -8.99 -7.89 17.14
C MET A 119 -8.21 -6.58 17.13
N ALA A 120 -8.02 -5.96 18.30
CA ALA A 120 -7.06 -4.88 18.46
C ALA A 120 -5.64 -5.46 18.63
N SER A 121 -4.64 -4.78 18.09
CA SER A 121 -3.25 -5.26 18.09
C SER A 121 -2.66 -5.41 19.49
N GLY A 122 -3.08 -4.55 20.43
CA GLY A 122 -2.57 -4.48 21.81
C GLY A 122 -1.13 -3.98 21.93
N ARG A 123 -0.32 -4.15 20.87
CA ARG A 123 1.05 -3.65 20.70
C ARG A 123 1.27 -3.18 19.27
N ALA A 124 2.02 -2.10 19.09
CA ALA A 124 2.43 -1.65 17.76
C ALA A 124 3.28 -2.72 17.05
N GLY A 125 3.13 -2.85 15.74
CA GLY A 125 3.94 -3.76 14.91
C GLY A 125 3.51 -5.23 14.93
N ARG A 126 2.39 -5.62 15.57
CA ARG A 126 1.89 -7.01 15.51
C ARG A 126 1.49 -7.42 14.08
N TRP A 127 0.83 -6.53 13.35
CA TRP A 127 0.43 -6.72 11.96
C TRP A 127 1.06 -5.60 11.15
N GLU A 128 2.21 -5.89 10.57
CA GLU A 128 3.08 -4.88 9.97
C GLU A 128 3.17 -5.06 8.45
N THR A 129 3.27 -6.31 8.01
CA THR A 129 3.52 -6.66 6.61
C THR A 129 2.62 -7.79 6.17
N CYS A 130 2.00 -7.65 5.00
CA CYS A 130 1.30 -8.72 4.32
C CYS A 130 2.33 -9.54 3.52
N ARG A 131 2.54 -10.81 3.90
CA ARG A 131 3.32 -11.78 3.12
C ARG A 131 2.40 -12.61 2.24
N PHE A 132 2.58 -12.51 0.93
CA PHE A 132 1.82 -13.29 -0.04
C PHE A 132 2.31 -14.75 -0.08
N LEU A 133 1.37 -15.68 -0.11
CA LEU A 133 1.62 -17.12 -0.06
C LEU A 133 1.55 -17.75 -1.47
N GLN A 134 1.89 -19.03 -1.58
CA GLN A 134 1.96 -19.76 -2.85
C GLN A 134 0.66 -19.70 -3.69
N ARG A 135 -0.51 -19.55 -3.05
CA ARG A 135 -1.82 -19.46 -3.74
C ARG A 135 -2.24 -18.03 -4.08
N ALA A 136 -1.35 -17.04 -3.91
CA ALA A 136 -1.61 -15.69 -4.35
C ALA A 136 -1.60 -15.59 -5.89
N PRO A 137 -2.30 -14.61 -6.48
CA PRO A 137 -2.29 -14.43 -7.93
C PRO A 137 -0.89 -14.09 -8.45
N PRO A 138 -0.58 -14.38 -9.73
CA PRO A 138 0.69 -13.99 -10.35
C PRO A 138 0.97 -12.49 -10.20
N TYR A 139 2.26 -12.13 -10.18
CA TYR A 139 2.78 -10.76 -10.14
C TYR A 139 2.54 -9.97 -8.86
N VAL A 140 1.93 -10.55 -7.81
CA VAL A 140 1.95 -9.91 -6.49
C VAL A 140 3.39 -9.87 -5.95
N PRO A 141 3.78 -8.81 -5.23
CA PRO A 141 5.05 -8.80 -4.52
C PRO A 141 5.04 -9.83 -3.39
N GLU A 142 6.22 -10.33 -3.00
CA GLU A 142 6.34 -11.28 -1.88
C GLU A 142 5.81 -10.68 -0.56
N ARG A 143 6.08 -9.39 -0.33
CA ARG A 143 5.71 -8.65 0.89
C ARG A 143 5.23 -7.23 0.56
N VAL A 144 4.18 -6.77 1.23
CA VAL A 144 3.73 -5.36 1.20
C VAL A 144 3.57 -4.86 2.63
N ARG A 145 4.23 -3.76 2.97
CA ARG A 145 4.08 -3.18 4.31
C ARG A 145 2.71 -2.50 4.46
N GLN A 146 1.88 -2.99 5.39
CA GLN A 146 0.53 -2.49 5.64
C GLN A 146 0.25 -2.44 7.15
N PRO A 147 0.81 -1.47 7.88
CA PRO A 147 0.70 -1.44 9.33
C PRO A 147 -0.76 -1.31 9.77
N ALA A 148 -1.18 -2.22 10.63
CA ALA A 148 -2.55 -2.40 11.08
C ALA A 148 -2.62 -2.34 12.61
N ARG A 149 -3.49 -1.47 13.15
CA ARG A 149 -3.72 -1.38 14.61
C ARG A 149 -4.83 -2.31 15.08
N ASN A 150 -5.67 -2.79 14.17
CA ASN A 150 -6.79 -3.67 14.43
C ASN A 150 -7.11 -4.45 13.16
N ILE A 151 -7.64 -5.66 13.27
CA ILE A 151 -8.06 -6.43 12.11
C ILE A 151 -9.40 -7.11 12.37
N ARG A 152 -10.05 -7.53 11.29
CA ARG A 152 -11.12 -8.52 11.31
C ARG A 152 -10.75 -9.64 10.35
N PRO A 153 -10.09 -10.71 10.84
CA PRO A 153 -9.43 -11.65 9.96
C PRO A 153 -10.45 -12.50 9.20
N PRO A 154 -10.38 -12.58 7.86
CA PRO A 154 -11.13 -13.56 7.10
C PRO A 154 -10.52 -14.95 7.32
N VAL A 155 -11.38 -15.96 7.38
CA VAL A 155 -11.01 -17.37 7.53
C VAL A 155 -11.59 -18.12 6.34
N PRO A 156 -10.76 -18.86 5.58
CA PRO A 156 -11.27 -19.62 4.45
C PRO A 156 -12.24 -20.71 4.92
N ASP A 157 -13.21 -21.05 4.08
CA ASP A 157 -14.20 -22.10 4.34
C ASP A 157 -13.62 -23.53 4.20
N GLY A 158 -12.38 -23.65 3.73
CA GLY A 158 -11.68 -24.91 3.49
C GLY A 158 -12.12 -25.64 2.21
N ARG A 159 -12.95 -25.02 1.37
CA ARG A 159 -13.47 -25.61 0.13
C ARG A 159 -13.21 -24.73 -1.09
N SER A 160 -13.72 -23.50 -1.04
CA SER A 160 -13.81 -22.59 -2.17
C SER A 160 -12.93 -21.34 -2.00
N SER A 161 -12.36 -21.14 -0.81
CA SER A 161 -11.46 -20.04 -0.50
C SER A 161 -10.14 -20.51 0.13
N TRP A 162 -9.14 -19.63 0.11
CA TRP A 162 -7.80 -19.90 0.60
C TRP A 162 -7.11 -18.63 1.12
N THR A 163 -6.20 -18.80 2.07
CA THR A 163 -5.33 -17.70 2.52
C THR A 163 -4.40 -17.30 1.37
N VAL A 164 -4.52 -16.03 0.96
CA VAL A 164 -3.69 -15.40 -0.09
C VAL A 164 -2.49 -14.71 0.54
N ALA A 165 -2.68 -14.07 1.70
CA ALA A 165 -1.60 -13.44 2.44
C ALA A 165 -1.75 -13.66 3.94
N ALA A 166 -0.62 -13.87 4.62
CA ALA A 166 -0.52 -13.89 6.08
C ALA A 166 0.08 -12.58 6.59
N TRP A 167 -0.21 -12.24 7.84
CA TRP A 167 0.48 -11.13 8.50
C TRP A 167 1.86 -11.55 9.00
N GLU A 168 2.83 -10.67 8.90
CA GLU A 168 4.10 -10.70 9.62
C GLU A 168 4.14 -9.52 10.61
N ASP A 169 4.71 -9.75 11.80
CA ASP A 169 4.99 -8.68 12.76
C ASP A 169 6.27 -7.90 12.38
N SER A 170 6.63 -6.90 13.17
CA SER A 170 7.80 -6.05 12.94
C SER A 170 9.14 -6.80 12.95
N ASN A 171 9.17 -8.03 13.49
CA ASN A 171 10.34 -8.90 13.51
C ASN A 171 10.32 -9.92 12.36
N GLY A 172 9.30 -9.87 11.48
CA GLY A 172 9.10 -10.84 10.40
C GLY A 172 8.46 -12.15 10.87
N ALA A 173 7.95 -12.24 12.10
CA ALA A 173 7.30 -13.45 12.58
C ALA A 173 5.87 -13.54 12.02
N VAL A 174 5.56 -14.66 11.35
CA VAL A 174 4.24 -14.92 10.79
C VAL A 174 3.21 -15.04 11.91
N GLN A 175 2.12 -14.30 11.77
CA GLN A 175 0.99 -14.31 12.70
C GLN A 175 -0.05 -15.35 12.26
N PRO A 176 -0.84 -15.92 13.20
CA PRO A 176 -1.85 -16.91 12.87
C PRO A 176 -3.04 -16.33 12.07
N GLU A 177 -3.25 -15.02 12.12
CA GLU A 177 -4.36 -14.37 11.42
C GLU A 177 -4.03 -14.13 9.94
N SER A 178 -5.01 -14.41 9.06
CA SER A 178 -4.86 -14.13 7.63
C SER A 178 -4.97 -12.63 7.37
N ALA A 179 -4.08 -12.09 6.54
CA ALA A 179 -4.14 -10.73 6.05
C ALA A 179 -5.16 -10.59 4.91
N CYS A 180 -5.17 -11.57 4.01
CA CYS A 180 -6.07 -11.64 2.86
C CYS A 180 -6.50 -13.09 2.58
N VAL A 181 -7.78 -13.27 2.27
CA VAL A 181 -8.35 -14.53 1.76
C VAL A 181 -8.90 -14.30 0.35
N GLY A 182 -8.63 -15.23 -0.55
CA GLY A 182 -9.14 -15.24 -1.92
C GLY A 182 -10.17 -16.34 -2.12
N SER A 183 -11.08 -16.14 -3.06
CA SER A 183 -12.00 -17.14 -3.59
C SER A 183 -12.29 -16.86 -5.07
N GLN A 184 -13.14 -17.68 -5.69
CA GLN A 184 -13.59 -17.41 -7.07
C GLN A 184 -14.31 -16.06 -7.24
N TRP A 185 -14.79 -15.46 -6.14
CA TRP A 185 -15.53 -14.20 -6.14
C TRP A 185 -14.62 -12.97 -5.97
N GLY A 186 -13.34 -13.18 -5.64
CA GLY A 186 -12.35 -12.13 -5.47
C GLY A 186 -11.62 -12.22 -4.14
N TYR A 187 -11.33 -11.08 -3.54
CA TYR A 187 -10.42 -10.97 -2.40
C TYR A 187 -11.04 -10.24 -1.21
N TRP A 188 -10.69 -10.69 -0.01
CA TRP A 188 -11.10 -10.07 1.24
C TRP A 188 -9.88 -9.77 2.10
N PHE A 189 -9.67 -8.50 2.43
CA PHE A 189 -8.63 -8.03 3.33
C PHE A 189 -9.14 -7.83 4.75
N SER A 190 -8.32 -8.23 5.71
CA SER A 190 -8.58 -8.08 7.14
C SER A 190 -8.50 -6.65 7.66
N HIS A 191 -8.00 -5.71 6.84
CA HIS A 191 -7.86 -4.27 7.13
C HIS A 191 -8.04 -3.44 5.84
N VAL A 192 -8.41 -2.15 5.98
CA VAL A 192 -8.35 -1.14 4.91
C VAL A 192 -6.91 -0.87 4.48
N LEU A 193 -6.71 -0.35 3.26
CA LEU A 193 -5.40 0.17 2.84
C LEU A 193 -4.98 1.37 3.71
N PRO A 194 -3.84 1.30 4.42
CA PRO A 194 -3.35 2.41 5.24
C PRO A 194 -2.85 3.57 4.36
N ASP A 195 -2.53 4.71 4.99
CA ASP A 195 -1.72 5.73 4.32
C ASP A 195 -0.32 5.16 4.07
N ASP A 196 0.03 5.10 2.79
CA ASP A 196 0.82 4.03 2.20
C ASP A 196 2.34 4.18 2.44
N PRO A 197 2.95 3.32 3.27
CA PRO A 197 4.39 3.35 3.49
C PRO A 197 5.20 2.61 2.42
N ASP A 198 4.56 1.92 1.47
CA ASP A 198 5.20 1.00 0.52
C ASP A 198 4.54 1.11 -0.87
N ALA A 199 4.45 2.34 -1.36
CA ALA A 199 3.61 2.66 -2.51
C ALA A 199 3.93 1.93 -3.81
N GLY A 200 5.20 1.58 -4.04
CA GLY A 200 5.60 0.75 -5.17
C GLY A 200 4.95 -0.63 -5.11
N ARG A 201 5.08 -1.31 -3.98
CA ARG A 201 4.55 -2.67 -3.81
C ARG A 201 3.04 -2.69 -3.65
N THR A 202 2.44 -1.66 -3.04
CA THR A 202 0.98 -1.50 -2.98
C THR A 202 0.38 -1.37 -4.39
N ARG A 203 0.99 -0.57 -5.28
CA ARG A 203 0.57 -0.50 -6.70
C ARG A 203 0.66 -1.85 -7.40
N GLN A 204 1.80 -2.54 -7.26
CA GLN A 204 2.00 -3.86 -7.85
C GLN A 204 0.96 -4.87 -7.36
N MET A 205 0.69 -4.90 -6.05
CA MET A 205 -0.34 -5.73 -5.44
C MET A 205 -1.73 -5.44 -6.02
N ILE A 206 -2.13 -4.17 -6.10
CA ILE A 206 -3.44 -3.79 -6.66
C ILE A 206 -3.57 -4.22 -8.12
N ALA A 207 -2.54 -3.95 -8.94
CA ALA A 207 -2.52 -4.34 -10.35
C ALA A 207 -2.60 -5.86 -10.54
N ALA A 208 -1.82 -6.63 -9.78
CA ALA A 208 -1.82 -8.09 -9.84
C ALA A 208 -3.17 -8.69 -9.42
N MET A 209 -3.76 -8.18 -8.33
CA MET A 209 -5.04 -8.68 -7.85
C MET A 209 -6.16 -8.33 -8.82
N ILE A 210 -6.24 -7.10 -9.34
CA ILE A 210 -7.25 -6.74 -10.33
C ILE A 210 -7.02 -7.47 -11.65
N GLY A 211 -5.79 -7.58 -12.12
CA GLY A 211 -5.45 -8.32 -13.35
C GLY A 211 -5.73 -9.82 -13.27
N SER A 212 -5.78 -10.39 -12.07
CA SER A 212 -6.25 -11.76 -11.85
C SER A 212 -7.77 -11.91 -11.89
N LEU A 213 -8.52 -10.82 -11.66
CA LEU A 213 -9.99 -10.79 -11.71
C LEU A 213 -10.51 -10.38 -13.09
N ASP A 214 -9.81 -9.47 -13.77
CA ASP A 214 -10.06 -9.04 -15.14
C ASP A 214 -8.74 -8.89 -15.89
N SER A 215 -8.39 -9.88 -16.72
CA SER A 215 -7.18 -9.84 -17.52
C SER A 215 -7.19 -8.74 -18.59
N GLY A 216 -8.34 -8.14 -18.88
CA GLY A 216 -8.47 -7.03 -19.83
C GLY A 216 -7.74 -5.76 -19.41
N VAL A 217 -7.35 -5.64 -18.14
CA VAL A 217 -6.65 -4.47 -17.60
C VAL A 217 -5.15 -4.44 -17.95
N TRP A 218 -4.56 -5.60 -18.24
CA TRP A 218 -3.11 -5.77 -18.40
C TRP A 218 -2.49 -4.82 -19.43
N PRO A 219 -3.07 -4.58 -20.63
CA PRO A 219 -2.50 -3.62 -21.58
C PRO A 219 -2.39 -2.19 -21.02
N ALA A 220 -3.37 -1.74 -20.23
CA ALA A 220 -3.32 -0.41 -19.62
C ALA A 220 -2.27 -0.34 -18.50
N VAL A 221 -2.22 -1.36 -17.65
CA VAL A 221 -1.21 -1.50 -16.59
C VAL A 221 0.20 -1.52 -17.16
N GLY A 222 0.47 -2.36 -18.16
CA GLY A 222 1.80 -2.51 -18.74
C GLY A 222 2.29 -1.25 -19.45
N ARG A 223 1.42 -0.55 -20.20
CA ARG A 223 1.78 0.75 -20.79
C ARG A 223 2.15 1.76 -19.73
N ARG A 224 1.32 1.88 -18.68
CA ARG A 224 1.59 2.81 -17.58
C ARG A 224 2.86 2.46 -16.82
N ALA A 225 3.14 1.18 -16.62
CA ALA A 225 4.37 0.72 -15.99
C ALA A 225 5.58 1.13 -16.82
N GLY A 226 5.56 0.93 -18.15
CA GLY A 226 6.64 1.34 -19.05
C GLY A 226 6.86 2.85 -19.09
N GLU A 227 5.79 3.65 -19.12
CA GLU A 227 5.86 5.12 -19.08
C GLU A 227 6.52 5.65 -17.79
N ARG A 228 6.33 4.95 -16.67
CA ARG A 228 6.83 5.37 -15.35
C ARG A 228 8.19 4.76 -15.00
N ALA A 229 8.58 3.68 -15.66
CA ALA A 229 9.76 2.91 -15.27
C ALA A 229 11.02 3.78 -15.34
N GLY A 230 11.80 3.78 -14.26
CA GLY A 230 13.02 4.57 -14.12
C GLY A 230 12.80 6.08 -13.98
N THR A 231 11.57 6.54 -13.76
CA THR A 231 11.28 7.94 -13.39
C THR A 231 11.53 8.15 -11.89
N MET A 232 12.00 9.35 -11.55
CA MET A 232 12.17 9.81 -10.17
C MET A 232 11.70 11.27 -10.10
N ASP A 233 11.45 11.84 -8.92
CA ASP A 233 10.91 13.21 -8.81
C ASP A 233 11.68 14.26 -9.65
N MET A 234 13.01 14.12 -9.76
CA MET A 234 13.88 14.96 -10.58
C MET A 234 14.16 14.46 -12.01
N PHE A 235 13.71 13.24 -12.37
CA PHE A 235 13.91 12.63 -13.68
C PHE A 235 12.58 12.16 -14.29
N ASP A 236 12.18 12.80 -15.38
CA ASP A 236 10.97 12.47 -16.14
C ASP A 236 11.08 11.18 -16.97
N SER A 237 12.27 10.57 -17.01
CA SER A 237 12.58 9.41 -17.84
C SER A 237 13.80 8.65 -17.32
N PHE A 238 13.86 7.36 -17.64
CA PHE A 238 15.05 6.55 -17.37
C PHE A 238 16.31 7.13 -18.04
N ASP A 239 16.20 7.66 -19.26
CA ASP A 239 17.32 8.27 -19.97
C ASP A 239 17.86 9.52 -19.24
N ALA A 240 16.98 10.33 -18.66
CA ALA A 240 17.37 11.46 -17.83
C ALA A 240 18.11 11.00 -16.56
N ALA A 241 17.57 10.00 -15.85
CA ALA A 241 18.20 9.42 -14.67
C ALA A 241 19.58 8.83 -15.00
N ARG A 242 19.67 8.06 -16.09
CA ARG A 242 20.89 7.45 -16.61
C ARG A 242 21.98 8.48 -16.90
N ARG A 243 21.67 9.55 -17.64
CA ARG A 243 22.63 10.63 -17.94
C ARG A 243 23.16 11.28 -16.67
N TRP A 244 22.27 11.53 -15.69
CA TRP A 244 22.66 12.12 -14.43
C TRP A 244 23.58 11.20 -13.61
N ILE A 245 23.24 9.92 -13.50
CA ILE A 245 24.03 8.92 -12.77
C ILE A 245 25.44 8.81 -13.37
N VAL A 246 25.55 8.75 -14.71
CA VAL A 246 26.86 8.69 -15.41
C VAL A 246 27.71 9.93 -15.13
N GLY A 247 27.09 11.13 -15.13
CA GLY A 247 27.80 12.38 -14.87
C GLY A 247 28.32 12.49 -13.44
N ASN A 248 27.52 12.07 -12.46
CA ASN A 248 27.86 12.21 -11.03
C ASN A 248 28.74 11.07 -10.50
N ALA A 249 28.71 9.90 -11.13
CA ALA A 249 29.58 8.77 -10.78
C ALA A 249 31.06 8.96 -11.17
N GLN A 250 31.48 10.11 -11.70
CA GLN A 250 32.88 10.35 -12.10
C GLN A 250 33.81 10.79 -10.95
N GLY A 251 33.27 11.28 -9.83
CA GLY A 251 34.05 11.86 -8.73
C GLY A 251 34.01 11.14 -7.38
N ALA A 252 33.26 10.04 -7.25
CA ALA A 252 32.95 9.44 -5.95
C ALA A 252 33.65 8.07 -5.75
N GLY A 253 34.17 7.79 -4.54
CA GLY A 253 34.67 6.45 -4.17
C GLY A 253 33.69 5.29 -4.47
N PRO A 254 32.36 5.47 -4.38
CA PRO A 254 31.34 4.52 -4.82
C PRO A 254 31.09 4.40 -6.34
N ALA A 255 31.86 5.10 -7.20
CA ALA A 255 31.65 5.14 -8.66
C ALA A 255 31.50 3.75 -9.32
N GLY A 256 32.23 2.74 -8.81
CA GLY A 256 32.12 1.36 -9.29
C GLY A 256 30.75 0.74 -9.01
N ARG A 257 30.16 1.01 -7.84
CA ARG A 257 28.82 0.53 -7.46
C ARG A 257 27.74 1.18 -8.31
N ALA A 258 27.80 2.50 -8.48
CA ALA A 258 26.85 3.22 -9.33
C ALA A 258 26.86 2.69 -10.78
N ARG A 259 28.05 2.44 -11.35
CA ARG A 259 28.18 1.85 -12.69
C ARG A 259 27.62 0.43 -12.79
N ALA A 260 27.87 -0.41 -11.79
CA ALA A 260 27.36 -1.78 -11.77
C ALA A 260 25.81 -1.80 -11.70
N LEU A 261 25.23 -0.99 -10.81
CA LEU A 261 23.77 -0.84 -10.70
C LEU A 261 23.16 -0.27 -11.99
N LEU A 262 23.82 0.70 -12.63
CA LEU A 262 23.32 1.25 -13.90
C LEU A 262 23.36 0.22 -15.04
N ALA A 263 24.39 -0.63 -15.10
CA ALA A 263 24.44 -1.70 -16.09
C ALA A 263 23.30 -2.72 -15.89
N GLU A 264 22.96 -3.02 -14.64
CA GLU A 264 21.76 -3.81 -14.31
C GLU A 264 20.47 -3.09 -14.73
N ALA A 265 20.37 -1.79 -14.47
CA ALA A 265 19.22 -0.98 -14.87
C ALA A 265 19.01 -0.98 -16.40
N ASP A 266 20.08 -0.83 -17.18
CA ASP A 266 20.03 -0.89 -18.65
C ASP A 266 19.47 -2.26 -19.12
N MET A 267 19.95 -3.38 -18.54
CA MET A 267 19.43 -4.72 -18.85
C MET A 267 17.95 -4.90 -18.49
N LEU A 268 17.52 -4.39 -17.32
CA LEU A 268 16.14 -4.45 -16.87
C LEU A 268 15.22 -3.62 -17.77
N HIS A 269 15.66 -2.42 -18.17
CA HIS A 269 14.90 -1.56 -19.07
C HIS A 269 14.70 -2.21 -20.44
N GLU A 270 15.74 -2.77 -21.04
CA GLU A 270 15.59 -3.50 -22.31
C GLU A 270 14.66 -4.73 -22.16
N ALA A 271 14.77 -5.47 -21.05
CA ALA A 271 13.90 -6.61 -20.80
C ALA A 271 12.44 -6.18 -20.67
N LEU A 272 12.17 -5.07 -19.98
CA LEU A 272 10.85 -4.47 -19.86
C LEU A 272 10.27 -4.12 -21.24
N LEU A 273 11.05 -3.48 -22.11
CA LEU A 273 10.59 -3.10 -23.45
C LEU A 273 10.23 -4.35 -24.28
N ARG A 274 11.08 -5.38 -24.25
CA ARG A 274 10.80 -6.66 -24.95
C ARG A 274 9.56 -7.37 -24.42
N LEU A 275 9.30 -7.32 -23.11
CA LEU A 275 8.09 -7.91 -22.51
C LEU A 275 6.84 -7.14 -22.94
N ALA A 276 6.90 -5.81 -22.92
CA ALA A 276 5.80 -4.95 -23.35
C ALA A 276 5.47 -5.14 -24.85
N GLU A 277 6.47 -5.27 -25.72
CA GLU A 277 6.29 -5.54 -27.15
C GLU A 277 5.60 -6.89 -27.41
N ARG A 278 5.88 -7.90 -26.58
CA ARG A 278 5.25 -9.24 -26.66
C ARG A 278 3.86 -9.29 -26.03
N GLY A 279 3.40 -8.21 -25.42
CA GLY A 279 2.13 -8.15 -24.69
C GLY A 279 2.15 -8.84 -23.32
N ASP A 280 3.34 -9.20 -22.80
CA ASP A 280 3.48 -9.75 -21.45
C ASP A 280 3.53 -8.62 -20.42
N TYR A 281 2.39 -7.94 -20.27
CA TYR A 281 2.29 -6.72 -19.47
C TYR A 281 2.43 -6.95 -17.97
N GLY A 282 2.08 -8.15 -17.47
CA GLY A 282 2.26 -8.51 -16.07
C GLY A 282 3.75 -8.62 -15.71
N ALA A 283 4.51 -9.34 -16.54
CA ALA A 283 5.96 -9.43 -16.38
C ALA A 283 6.64 -8.07 -16.62
N ALA A 284 6.16 -7.27 -17.58
CA ALA A 284 6.68 -5.92 -17.81
C ALA A 284 6.50 -5.01 -16.58
N MET A 285 5.34 -5.07 -15.92
CA MET A 285 5.09 -4.32 -14.67
C MET A 285 6.02 -4.76 -13.54
N GLU A 286 6.22 -6.06 -13.35
CA GLU A 286 7.17 -6.57 -12.34
C GLU A 286 8.60 -6.10 -12.63
N MET A 287 9.00 -6.13 -13.91
CA MET A 287 10.31 -5.63 -14.35
C MET A 287 10.45 -4.12 -14.10
N ALA A 288 9.38 -3.34 -14.29
CA ALA A 288 9.36 -1.90 -14.02
C ALA A 288 9.64 -1.61 -12.54
N GLY A 289 8.99 -2.33 -11.63
CA GLY A 289 9.22 -2.18 -10.20
C GLY A 289 10.66 -2.51 -9.78
N ARG A 290 11.27 -3.52 -10.42
CA ARG A 290 12.70 -3.85 -10.22
C ARG A 290 13.62 -2.75 -10.77
N LEU A 291 13.31 -2.21 -11.94
CA LEU A 291 14.05 -1.11 -12.54
C LEU A 291 14.01 0.12 -11.62
N ASP A 292 12.84 0.50 -11.11
CA ASP A 292 12.68 1.65 -10.21
C ASP A 292 13.58 1.52 -8.95
N ALA A 293 13.62 0.33 -8.35
CA ALA A 293 14.46 0.06 -7.18
C ALA A 293 15.96 0.18 -7.51
N ILE A 294 16.41 -0.40 -8.62
CA ILE A 294 17.82 -0.35 -9.04
C ILE A 294 18.23 1.07 -9.45
N VAL A 295 17.35 1.81 -10.13
CA VAL A 295 17.60 3.21 -10.50
C VAL A 295 17.71 4.09 -9.27
N PHE A 296 16.86 3.88 -8.25
CA PHE A 296 16.96 4.57 -6.98
C PHE A 296 18.31 4.29 -6.28
N ASP A 297 18.73 3.02 -6.22
CA ASP A 297 20.02 2.63 -5.63
C ASP A 297 21.21 3.17 -6.43
N ALA A 298 21.13 3.17 -7.76
CA ALA A 298 22.16 3.71 -8.65
C ALA A 298 22.30 5.22 -8.47
N HIS A 299 21.17 5.94 -8.37
CA HIS A 299 21.13 7.36 -8.05
C HIS A 299 21.77 7.63 -6.69
N ALA A 300 21.36 6.92 -5.64
CA ALA A 300 21.93 7.07 -4.30
C ALA A 300 23.44 6.79 -4.26
N ALA A 301 23.92 5.80 -5.02
CA ALA A 301 25.35 5.48 -5.12
C ALA A 301 26.14 6.50 -5.95
N ALA A 302 25.50 7.20 -6.89
CA ALA A 302 26.13 8.24 -7.71
C ALA A 302 26.14 9.61 -7.01
N CYS A 303 25.30 9.83 -6.00
CA CYS A 303 25.40 10.99 -5.13
C CYS A 303 26.81 11.04 -4.50
N SER A 304 27.46 12.21 -4.62
CA SER A 304 28.77 12.41 -3.98
C SER A 304 28.64 12.22 -2.48
N PRO A 305 29.65 11.61 -1.80
CA PRO A 305 29.70 11.68 -0.36
C PRO A 305 29.63 13.16 0.03
N GLY A 306 28.71 13.48 0.95
CA GLY A 306 28.51 14.84 1.43
C GLY A 306 29.83 15.50 1.81
N ARG A 307 29.86 16.84 1.76
CA ARG A 307 31.09 17.57 2.12
C ARG A 307 31.55 17.14 3.52
N SER A 308 32.85 17.14 3.80
CA SER A 308 33.36 16.70 5.10
C SER A 308 32.82 17.52 6.28
N ASP A 309 32.28 18.70 6.01
CA ASP A 309 31.63 19.63 6.93
C ASP A 309 30.09 19.60 6.90
N GLU A 310 29.48 18.68 6.15
CA GLU A 310 28.03 18.58 6.02
C GLU A 310 27.40 17.79 7.18
N PHE A 311 26.39 18.42 7.80
CA PHE A 311 25.57 17.79 8.84
C PHE A 311 24.66 16.73 8.23
N ARG A 312 24.82 15.47 8.62
CA ARG A 312 24.03 14.34 8.12
C ARG A 312 23.27 13.72 9.26
N ALA A 313 21.98 14.03 9.36
CA ALA A 313 21.15 13.57 10.46
C ALA A 313 19.94 12.74 10.02
N VAL A 314 19.48 11.92 10.96
CA VAL A 314 18.18 11.25 10.88
C VAL A 314 17.21 11.85 11.89
N TRP A 315 15.95 11.99 11.50
CA TRP A 315 14.88 12.41 12.41
C TRP A 315 14.19 11.19 13.02
N SER A 316 14.31 11.03 14.33
CA SER A 316 13.55 10.08 15.14
C SER A 316 12.14 10.61 15.42
N ARG A 317 11.11 9.91 14.91
CA ARG A 317 9.69 10.29 15.06
C ARG A 317 9.18 10.07 16.50
N PRO A 318 8.10 10.77 16.93
CA PRO A 318 7.51 10.58 18.26
C PRO A 318 7.18 9.11 18.55
N GLY A 319 7.76 8.56 19.62
CA GLY A 319 7.52 7.16 20.05
C GLY A 319 8.00 6.07 19.08
N ALA A 320 8.77 6.44 18.06
CA ALA A 320 9.31 5.53 17.03
C ALA A 320 10.84 5.59 16.90
N GLY A 321 11.52 6.19 17.87
CA GLY A 321 12.96 6.02 18.05
C GLY A 321 13.32 4.62 18.59
N PRO A 322 14.60 4.24 18.55
CA PRO A 322 15.09 3.04 19.21
C PRO A 322 14.68 3.03 20.69
N GLU A 323 14.46 1.85 21.26
CA GLU A 323 14.36 1.74 22.72
C GLU A 323 15.68 2.18 23.36
N ALA A 324 15.66 2.56 24.65
CA ALA A 324 16.85 3.03 25.34
C ALA A 324 18.06 2.06 25.18
N SER A 325 17.79 0.75 25.20
CA SER A 325 18.77 -0.32 25.03
C SER A 325 19.28 -0.52 23.60
N GLU A 326 18.67 0.11 22.60
CA GLU A 326 18.98 -0.07 21.17
C GLU A 326 19.78 1.10 20.58
N TRP A 327 19.96 2.19 21.33
CA TRP A 327 20.63 3.40 20.85
C TRP A 327 22.08 3.17 20.41
N ASP A 328 22.87 2.39 21.16
CA ASP A 328 24.24 2.05 20.75
C ASP A 328 24.30 1.37 19.39
N ARG A 329 23.36 0.44 19.14
CA ARG A 329 23.27 -0.26 17.85
C ARG A 329 22.85 0.69 16.74
N ALA A 330 21.88 1.56 17.01
CA ALA A 330 21.41 2.56 16.06
C ALA A 330 22.51 3.58 15.71
N ALA A 331 23.18 4.14 16.72
CA ALA A 331 24.31 5.05 16.56
C ALA A 331 25.45 4.41 15.77
N ALA A 332 25.81 3.16 16.09
CA ALA A 332 26.83 2.43 15.34
C ALA A 332 26.44 2.18 13.88
N LEU A 333 25.16 1.93 13.59
CA LEU A 333 24.66 1.80 12.22
C LEU A 333 24.75 3.13 11.47
N LEU A 334 24.28 4.22 12.08
CA LEU A 334 24.30 5.57 11.52
C LEU A 334 25.74 6.05 11.25
N ALA A 335 26.65 5.86 12.20
CA ALA A 335 28.06 6.21 12.03
C ALA A 335 28.71 5.44 10.88
N ARG A 336 28.44 4.13 10.76
CA ARG A 336 28.95 3.31 9.64
C ARG A 336 28.37 3.72 8.28
N THR A 337 27.18 4.30 8.23
CA THR A 337 26.56 4.81 7.00
C THR A 337 26.85 6.28 6.74
N GLY A 338 27.65 6.92 7.60
CA GLY A 338 28.11 8.30 7.43
C GLY A 338 27.15 9.37 7.97
N PHE A 339 26.13 8.99 8.75
CA PHE A 339 25.36 9.96 9.53
C PHE A 339 26.15 10.37 10.77
N THR A 340 26.13 11.66 11.07
CA THR A 340 26.88 12.29 12.16
C THR A 340 25.98 12.62 13.34
N ASP A 341 24.67 12.77 13.12
CA ASP A 341 23.77 13.36 14.10
C ASP A 341 22.37 12.71 14.11
N VAL A 342 21.62 12.93 15.18
CA VAL A 342 20.23 12.47 15.33
C VAL A 342 19.36 13.58 15.87
N PHE A 343 18.24 13.87 15.19
CA PHE A 343 17.19 14.74 15.72
C PHE A 343 16.17 13.90 16.49
N VAL A 344 16.21 13.98 17.81
CA VAL A 344 15.30 13.24 18.69
C VAL A 344 14.03 14.04 18.93
N TYR A 345 12.88 13.49 18.55
CA TYR A 345 11.59 14.07 18.93
C TYR A 345 11.29 13.76 20.39
N SER A 346 11.47 14.76 21.26
CA SER A 346 11.30 14.62 22.71
C SER A 346 10.01 15.26 23.25
N LEU A 347 9.46 16.29 22.59
CA LEU A 347 8.36 17.08 23.16
C LEU A 347 7.44 17.71 22.09
N SER A 348 6.16 17.80 22.45
CA SER A 348 5.12 18.57 21.77
C SER A 348 4.36 19.45 22.79
N PRO A 349 3.61 20.48 22.36
CA PRO A 349 2.89 21.37 23.28
C PRO A 349 1.89 20.69 24.24
N GLY A 350 1.45 19.46 23.97
CA GLY A 350 0.48 18.75 24.81
C GLY A 350 0.97 17.40 25.36
N LEU A 351 2.18 16.97 25.00
CA LEU A 351 2.68 15.65 25.38
C LEU A 351 4.21 15.60 25.25
N ALA A 352 4.88 15.12 26.30
CA ALA A 352 6.30 14.83 26.29
C ALA A 352 6.55 13.34 26.04
N TRP A 353 7.54 13.05 25.21
CA TRP A 353 8.14 11.73 25.05
C TRP A 353 9.47 11.61 25.80
N CYS A 354 9.78 12.56 26.68
CA CYS A 354 10.85 12.53 27.67
C CYS A 354 10.27 12.85 29.06
N VAL A 355 11.09 12.74 30.11
CA VAL A 355 10.74 13.22 31.45
C VAL A 355 10.51 14.74 31.37
N SER A 356 9.34 15.18 31.84
CA SER A 356 8.91 16.59 31.76
C SER A 356 8.02 16.93 32.96
N GLY A 357 8.24 18.11 33.54
CA GLY A 357 7.36 18.70 34.56
C GLY A 357 6.30 19.68 34.01
N GLU A 358 6.43 20.08 32.74
CA GLU A 358 5.63 21.16 32.14
C GLU A 358 4.39 20.65 31.40
N VAL A 359 4.52 19.53 30.70
CA VAL A 359 3.44 18.86 29.97
C VAL A 359 3.34 17.39 30.37
N PRO A 360 2.16 16.76 30.22
CA PRO A 360 1.99 15.34 30.53
C PRO A 360 3.03 14.46 29.82
N VAL A 361 3.52 13.44 30.54
CA VAL A 361 4.48 12.48 30.00
C VAL A 361 3.73 11.32 29.35
N SER A 362 4.13 10.97 28.13
CA SER A 362 3.60 9.84 27.37
C SER A 362 3.75 8.54 28.18
N PRO A 363 2.72 7.69 28.25
CA PRO A 363 2.82 6.38 28.92
C PRO A 363 3.98 5.52 28.40
N GLY A 364 4.41 5.73 27.15
CA GLY A 364 5.55 5.04 26.55
C GLY A 364 6.87 5.25 27.29
N VAL A 365 7.07 6.40 27.95
CA VAL A 365 8.31 6.70 28.70
C VAL A 365 8.46 5.77 29.91
N LYS A 366 7.35 5.43 30.58
CA LYS A 366 7.37 4.51 31.73
C LYS A 366 7.75 3.07 31.35
N GLY A 367 7.48 2.66 30.10
CA GLY A 367 7.75 1.29 29.63
C GLY A 367 9.07 1.14 28.87
N ARG A 368 9.51 2.18 28.14
CA ARG A 368 10.65 2.14 27.21
C ARG A 368 11.88 2.94 27.65
N GLY A 369 11.78 3.69 28.76
CA GLY A 369 12.79 4.66 29.17
C GLY A 369 12.63 6.01 28.48
N ASP A 370 13.42 6.99 28.90
CA ASP A 370 13.47 8.31 28.29
C ASP A 370 14.37 8.28 27.03
N PRO A 371 13.82 8.45 25.82
CA PRO A 371 14.56 8.41 24.58
C PRO A 371 15.48 9.63 24.38
N LEU A 372 15.25 10.76 25.06
CA LEU A 372 16.15 11.90 25.02
C LEU A 372 17.37 11.62 25.90
N ASP A 373 17.15 11.13 27.12
CA ASP A 373 18.22 10.75 28.04
C ASP A 373 19.10 9.64 27.43
N ALA A 374 18.48 8.63 26.81
CA ALA A 374 19.22 7.52 26.19
C ALA A 374 19.98 7.89 24.91
N ALA A 375 19.71 9.05 24.32
CA ALA A 375 20.37 9.52 23.10
C ALA A 375 21.56 10.47 23.36
N ILE A 376 21.72 10.94 24.60
CA ILE A 376 22.82 11.80 25.07
C ILE A 376 23.91 10.90 25.68
#